data_AF-A0A2M8Q783-F1
#
_entry.id   AF-A0A2M8Q783-F1
#
_cell.length_a   1.000
_cell.length_b   1.000
_cell.length_c   1.000
_cell.angle_alpha   90.00
_cell.angle_beta   90.00
_cell.angle_gamma   90.00
#
_symmetry.space_group_name_H-M   'P 1'
#
loop_
_entity.id
_entity.type
_entity.pdbx_description
1 polymer ?
#
loop_
_entity_poly.entity_id
_entity_poly.type
_entity_poly.pdbx_seq_one_letter_code
_entity_poly.pdbx_strand_id
1 'polypeptide(L)'
;PLRLIGPRRHGHEYFVEHRGDRFYVLSNDGAQDFRVLTAPVETPDMAAWRELIPETPGVWIERIALFQDHLALFEWANGGKRVRVVQLAPVQPEVVDAHVVAFGEESYAVDPDENPIFDTTVLRLRYSSLKTPETIYAYDMAQRTLQ
;
A
#
# COMPACT_ATOMS: atom_id res chain seq x y z
N PRO A 1 -13.78 -7.46 23.04
CA PRO A 1 -14.79 -8.15 22.20
C PRO A 1 -14.37 -8.05 20.74
N LEU A 2 -14.68 -9.04 19.90
CA LEU A 2 -14.40 -8.95 18.47
C LEU A 2 -15.35 -7.93 17.82
N ARG A 3 -14.83 -7.13 16.87
CA ARG A 3 -15.60 -6.14 16.11
C ARG A 3 -15.54 -6.48 14.63
N LEU A 4 -16.70 -6.51 13.97
CA LEU A 4 -16.80 -6.81 12.54
C LEU A 4 -16.39 -5.59 11.71
N ILE A 5 -15.49 -5.76 10.75
CA ILE A 5 -15.08 -4.72 9.79
C ILE A 5 -16.06 -4.66 8.61
N GLY A 6 -16.24 -5.79 7.91
CA GLY A 6 -17.23 -5.92 6.85
C GLY A 6 -17.77 -7.34 6.75
N PRO A 7 -19.09 -7.54 6.58
CA PRO A 7 -19.63 -8.88 6.34
C PRO A 7 -19.07 -9.44 5.03
N ARG A 8 -18.80 -10.75 5.00
CA ARG A 8 -18.35 -11.44 3.80
C ARG A 8 -19.43 -11.38 2.72
N ARG A 9 -19.05 -11.01 1.51
CA ARG A 9 -19.88 -11.07 0.30
C ARG A 9 -19.13 -11.85 -0.77
N HIS A 10 -19.85 -12.65 -1.56
CA HIS A 10 -19.23 -13.38 -2.66
C HIS A 10 -18.59 -12.39 -3.66
N GLY A 11 -17.36 -12.67 -4.09
CA GLY A 11 -16.61 -11.81 -5.02
C GLY A 11 -16.00 -10.54 -4.41
N HIS A 12 -16.29 -10.21 -3.15
CA HIS A 12 -15.70 -9.06 -2.46
C HIS A 12 -14.49 -9.48 -1.63
N GLU A 13 -13.32 -9.01 -2.05
CA GLU A 13 -12.05 -9.16 -1.36
C GLU A 13 -11.67 -7.84 -0.69
N TYR A 14 -11.20 -7.93 0.54
CA TYR A 14 -10.62 -6.78 1.22
C TYR A 14 -9.54 -7.18 2.23
N PHE A 15 -8.57 -6.30 2.42
CA PHE A 15 -7.46 -6.43 3.36
C PHE A 15 -7.39 -5.17 4.22
N VAL A 16 -7.03 -5.30 5.50
CA VAL A 16 -7.12 -4.23 6.48
C VAL A 16 -5.77 -4.02 7.14
N GLU A 17 -5.27 -2.79 7.07
CA GLU A 17 -4.13 -2.28 7.81
C GLU A 17 -4.60 -1.23 8.83
N HIS A 18 -3.77 -0.93 9.84
CA HIS A 18 -4.14 -0.05 10.95
C HIS A 18 -3.09 1.04 11.21
N ARG A 19 -3.54 2.29 11.36
CA ARG A 19 -2.70 3.44 11.72
C ARG A 19 -3.52 4.44 12.55
N GLY A 20 -3.06 4.70 13.76
CA GLY A 20 -3.71 5.66 14.66
C GLY A 20 -5.13 5.23 15.02
N ASP A 21 -6.11 6.06 14.69
CA ASP A 21 -7.54 5.83 14.93
C ASP A 21 -8.29 5.35 13.68
N ARG A 22 -7.56 4.91 12.64
CA ARG A 22 -8.15 4.51 11.34
C ARG A 22 -7.63 3.18 10.84
N PHE A 23 -8.54 2.47 10.17
CA PHE A 23 -8.22 1.36 9.29
C PHE A 23 -8.00 1.87 7.87
N TYR A 24 -7.08 1.23 7.16
CA TYR A 24 -6.81 1.40 5.74
C TYR A 24 -7.20 0.10 5.05
N VAL A 25 -8.14 0.17 4.12
CA VAL A 25 -8.81 -0.99 3.55
C VAL A 25 -8.53 -1.04 2.06
N LEU A 26 -7.74 -2.03 1.65
CA LEU A 26 -7.60 -2.38 0.24
C LEU A 26 -8.82 -3.22 -0.15
N SER A 27 -9.63 -2.80 -1.13
CA SER A 27 -10.87 -3.50 -1.47
C SER A 27 -11.16 -3.45 -2.97
N ASN A 28 -11.78 -4.52 -3.47
CA ASN A 28 -12.26 -4.60 -4.85
C ASN A 28 -13.77 -4.26 -5.03
N ASP A 29 -14.44 -3.76 -3.98
CA ASP A 29 -15.87 -3.47 -4.04
C ASP A 29 -16.17 -2.31 -5.00
N GLY A 30 -16.71 -2.65 -6.18
CA GLY A 30 -16.93 -1.69 -7.26
C GLY A 30 -15.63 -1.16 -7.88
N ALA A 31 -14.50 -1.84 -7.67
CA ALA A 31 -13.18 -1.46 -8.16
C ALA A 31 -12.37 -2.71 -8.51
N GLN A 32 -12.38 -3.14 -9.77
CA GLN A 32 -11.74 -4.39 -10.19
C GLN A 32 -10.22 -4.40 -9.94
N ASP A 33 -9.57 -3.27 -10.20
CA ASP A 33 -8.14 -3.06 -9.98
C ASP A 33 -7.80 -2.62 -8.54
N PHE A 34 -8.80 -2.71 -7.65
CA PHE A 34 -8.76 -2.33 -6.25
C PHE A 34 -8.58 -0.81 -6.02
N ARG A 35 -8.98 -0.39 -4.82
CA ARG A 35 -8.80 0.97 -4.29
C ARG A 35 -8.44 0.91 -2.81
N VAL A 36 -7.89 1.99 -2.27
CA VAL A 36 -7.65 2.13 -0.82
C VAL A 36 -8.73 3.02 -0.24
N LEU A 37 -9.53 2.44 0.65
CA LEU A 37 -10.48 3.16 1.48
C LEU A 37 -9.94 3.26 2.90
N THR A 38 -10.67 3.98 3.73
CA THR A 38 -10.35 4.11 5.13
C THR A 38 -11.61 4.19 5.99
N ALA A 39 -11.52 3.76 7.25
CA ALA A 39 -12.64 3.77 8.19
C ALA A 39 -12.15 4.09 9.61
N PRO A 40 -12.92 4.81 10.44
CA PRO A 40 -12.59 4.96 11.86
C PRO A 40 -12.56 3.61 12.58
N VAL A 41 -11.63 3.42 13.50
CA VAL A 41 -11.54 2.20 14.34
C VAL A 41 -12.80 2.03 15.20
N GLU A 42 -13.43 3.14 15.60
CA GLU A 42 -14.65 3.12 16.40
C GLU A 42 -15.90 2.70 15.61
N THR A 43 -15.93 2.99 14.31
CA THR A 43 -17.03 2.65 13.40
C THR A 43 -16.47 2.07 12.10
N PRO A 44 -15.95 0.83 12.13
CA PRO A 44 -15.23 0.25 11.00
C PRO A 44 -16.14 -0.38 9.94
N ASP A 45 -17.46 -0.30 10.15
CA ASP A 45 -18.46 -0.85 9.25
C ASP A 45 -18.33 -0.24 7.84
N MET A 46 -18.72 -1.03 6.84
CA MET A 46 -18.57 -0.65 5.42
C MET A 46 -19.26 0.67 5.06
N ALA A 47 -20.31 1.09 5.79
CA ALA A 47 -20.98 2.37 5.53
C ALA A 47 -20.13 3.58 5.94
N ALA A 48 -19.13 3.39 6.81
CA ALA A 48 -18.16 4.40 7.20
C ALA A 48 -16.91 4.42 6.32
N TRP A 49 -16.77 3.50 5.36
CA TRP A 49 -15.60 3.47 4.47
C TRP A 49 -15.59 4.69 3.55
N ARG A 50 -14.45 5.37 3.48
CA ARG A 50 -14.23 6.56 2.65
C ARG A 50 -12.98 6.37 1.81
N GLU A 51 -13.11 6.64 0.52
CA GLU A 51 -12.02 6.49 -0.44
C GLU A 51 -10.86 7.43 -0.12
N LEU A 52 -9.64 6.89 -0.14
CA LEU A 52 -8.38 7.63 0.03
C LEU A 52 -7.59 7.63 -1.28
N ILE A 53 -7.48 6.46 -1.90
CA ILE A 53 -6.82 6.27 -3.21
C ILE A 53 -7.86 5.60 -4.11
N PRO A 54 -8.37 6.30 -5.13
CA PRO A 54 -9.33 5.72 -6.07
C PRO A 54 -8.70 4.61 -6.91
N GLU A 55 -9.54 3.77 -7.49
CA GLU A 55 -9.12 2.82 -8.51
C GLU A 55 -8.49 3.56 -9.70
N THR A 56 -7.45 2.98 -10.28
CA THR A 56 -6.90 3.40 -11.57
C THR A 56 -7.00 2.22 -12.54
N PRO A 57 -7.81 2.31 -13.61
CA PRO A 57 -7.95 1.21 -14.56
C PRO A 57 -6.61 0.76 -15.16
N GLY A 58 -6.35 -0.54 -15.13
CA GLY A 58 -5.10 -1.16 -15.58
C GLY A 58 -3.95 -1.08 -14.57
N VAL A 59 -4.21 -0.60 -13.35
CA VAL A 59 -3.23 -0.56 -12.24
C VAL A 59 -3.80 -1.35 -11.06
N TRP A 60 -3.53 -2.65 -11.03
CA TRP A 60 -4.01 -3.53 -9.97
C TRP A 60 -3.18 -3.33 -8.69
N ILE A 61 -3.82 -2.92 -7.59
CA ILE A 61 -3.17 -2.82 -6.28
C ILE A 61 -3.21 -4.21 -5.61
N GLU A 62 -2.08 -4.91 -5.62
CA GLU A 62 -1.97 -6.25 -5.04
C GLU A 62 -1.93 -6.22 -3.50
N ARG A 63 -1.19 -5.25 -2.95
CA ARG A 63 -0.94 -5.15 -1.51
C ARG A 63 -0.61 -3.73 -1.10
N ILE A 64 -0.91 -3.42 0.16
CA ILE A 64 -0.45 -2.22 0.86
C ILE A 64 0.45 -2.59 2.05
N ALA A 65 1.39 -1.71 2.39
CA ALA A 65 2.16 -1.74 3.63
C ALA A 65 2.13 -0.34 4.26
N LEU A 66 1.75 -0.28 5.54
CA LEU A 66 1.44 0.98 6.21
C LEU A 66 2.50 1.31 7.27
N PHE A 67 2.92 2.57 7.30
CA PHE A 67 3.88 3.14 8.24
C PHE A 67 3.27 4.36 8.93
N GLN A 68 4.00 4.92 9.90
CA GLN A 68 3.53 6.10 10.64
C GLN A 68 3.21 7.28 9.71
N ASP A 69 4.05 7.55 8.71
CA ASP A 69 3.88 8.72 7.82
C ASP A 69 3.76 8.34 6.34
N HIS A 70 3.81 7.05 6.01
CA HIS A 70 3.83 6.57 4.63
C HIS A 70 2.92 5.37 4.41
N LEU A 71 2.47 5.20 3.18
CA LEU A 71 1.78 4.03 2.68
C LEU A 71 2.48 3.56 1.40
N ALA A 72 3.00 2.34 1.39
CA ALA A 72 3.56 1.73 0.20
C ALA A 72 2.50 0.84 -0.48
N LEU A 73 2.27 1.07 -1.76
CA LEU A 73 1.40 0.27 -2.60
C LEU A 73 2.26 -0.55 -3.56
N PHE A 74 2.02 -1.86 -3.57
CA PHE A 74 2.61 -2.79 -4.51
C PHE A 74 1.60 -3.01 -5.64
N GLU A 75 1.91 -2.46 -6.80
CA GLU A 75 0.98 -2.34 -7.91
C GLU A 75 1.48 -3.10 -9.14
N TRP A 76 0.59 -3.73 -9.87
CA TRP A 76 0.85 -4.21 -11.23
C TRP A 76 0.36 -3.17 -12.23
N ALA A 77 1.26 -2.66 -13.06
CA ALA A 77 0.96 -1.69 -14.09
C ALA A 77 1.84 -1.94 -15.32
N ASN A 78 1.29 -1.80 -16.54
CA ASN A 78 2.02 -1.98 -17.80
C ASN A 78 2.80 -3.30 -17.90
N GLY A 79 2.26 -4.39 -17.32
CA GLY A 79 2.86 -5.72 -17.36
C GLY A 79 3.98 -5.98 -16.35
N GLY A 80 4.26 -5.05 -15.43
CA GLY A 80 5.27 -5.23 -14.38
C GLY A 80 4.79 -4.74 -13.01
N LYS A 81 5.46 -5.23 -11.96
CA LYS A 81 5.21 -4.80 -10.59
C LYS A 81 6.04 -3.55 -10.27
N ARG A 82 5.44 -2.58 -9.60
CA ARG A 82 6.09 -1.35 -9.13
C ARG A 82 5.70 -1.06 -7.68
N VAL A 83 6.50 -0.23 -7.01
CA VAL A 83 6.19 0.28 -5.67
C VAL A 83 5.86 1.76 -5.77
N ARG A 84 4.63 2.13 -5.40
CA ARG A 84 4.23 3.52 -5.23
C ARG A 84 4.19 3.86 -3.75
N VAL A 85 4.98 4.85 -3.33
CA VAL A 85 5.00 5.36 -1.97
C VAL A 85 4.12 6.60 -1.91
N VAL A 86 3.26 6.64 -0.91
CA VAL A 86 2.33 7.73 -0.62
C VAL A 86 2.70 8.30 0.74
N GLN A 87 2.96 9.60 0.80
CA GLN A 87 3.10 10.32 2.06
C GLN A 87 1.70 10.64 2.61
N LEU A 88 1.48 10.32 3.88
CA LEU A 88 0.22 10.55 4.56
C LEU A 88 0.32 11.77 5.48
N ALA A 89 -0.79 12.51 5.62
CA ALA A 89 -0.87 13.54 6.64
C ALA A 89 -0.80 12.92 8.05
N PRO A 90 -0.23 13.61 9.06
CA PRO A 90 0.00 13.03 10.39
C PRO A 90 -1.27 12.65 11.14
N VAL A 91 -2.35 13.42 10.96
CA VAL A 91 -3.59 13.28 11.75
C VAL A 91 -4.74 12.72 10.91
N GLN A 92 -4.83 13.14 9.65
CA GLN A 92 -5.96 12.81 8.78
C GLN A 92 -5.52 11.82 7.70
N PRO A 93 -6.45 10.98 7.22
CA PRO A 93 -6.24 10.12 6.06
C PRO A 93 -6.19 10.96 4.79
N GLU A 94 -5.12 11.68 4.58
CA GLU A 94 -4.95 12.52 3.41
C GLU A 94 -3.61 12.20 2.76
N VAL A 95 -3.63 12.12 1.43
CA VAL A 95 -2.42 11.98 0.62
C VAL A 95 -1.78 13.34 0.46
N VAL A 96 -0.58 13.51 1.00
CA VAL A 96 0.20 14.75 0.89
C VAL A 96 1.00 14.76 -0.40
N ASP A 97 1.62 13.63 -0.71
CA ASP A 97 2.43 13.45 -1.92
C ASP A 97 2.51 11.96 -2.29
N ALA A 98 2.92 11.65 -3.51
CA ALA A 98 3.15 10.29 -3.97
C ALA A 98 4.28 10.22 -5.00
N HIS A 99 5.04 9.12 -4.97
CA HIS A 99 6.07 8.84 -5.96
C HIS A 99 6.22 7.34 -6.21
N VAL A 100 6.81 6.97 -7.35
CA VAL A 100 7.16 5.59 -7.68
C VAL A 100 8.64 5.39 -7.40
N VAL A 101 9.00 4.27 -6.78
CA VAL A 101 10.39 3.89 -6.55
C VAL A 101 11.07 3.55 -7.88
N ALA A 102 12.24 4.13 -8.14
CA ALA A 102 13.03 3.87 -9.34
C ALA A 102 14.18 2.90 -9.05
N PHE A 103 14.24 1.77 -9.77
CA PHE A 103 15.25 0.72 -9.57
C PHE A 103 16.38 0.73 -10.63
N GLY A 104 16.32 1.62 -11.62
CA GLY A 104 17.36 1.76 -12.65
C GLY A 104 17.33 0.71 -13.77
N GLU A 105 16.54 -0.35 -13.64
CA GLU A 105 16.29 -1.33 -14.70
C GLU A 105 14.83 -1.26 -15.16
N GLU A 106 14.58 -1.53 -16.45
CA GLU A 106 13.23 -1.45 -17.03
C GLU A 106 12.35 -2.66 -16.68
N SER A 107 12.95 -3.82 -16.40
CA SER A 107 12.25 -5.06 -16.10
C SER A 107 12.85 -5.74 -14.87
N TYR A 108 12.01 -5.96 -13.86
CA TYR A 108 12.38 -6.48 -12.56
C TYR A 108 11.16 -7.08 -11.84
N ALA A 109 11.44 -7.80 -10.76
CA ALA A 109 10.46 -8.20 -9.76
C ALA A 109 10.76 -7.46 -8.45
N VAL A 110 9.71 -7.00 -7.76
CA VAL A 110 9.83 -6.32 -6.47
C VAL A 110 8.70 -6.71 -5.53
N ASP A 111 9.05 -7.06 -4.29
CA ASP A 111 8.13 -7.45 -3.24
C ASP A 111 8.53 -6.81 -1.91
N PRO A 112 7.59 -6.65 -0.95
CA PRO A 112 7.98 -6.26 0.40
C PRO A 112 8.86 -7.33 1.04
N ASP A 113 9.91 -6.91 1.72
CA ASP A 113 10.63 -7.75 2.67
C ASP A 113 10.05 -7.53 4.10
N GLU A 114 10.71 -8.04 5.13
CA GLU A 114 10.33 -7.77 6.52
C GLU A 114 10.43 -6.28 6.87
N ASN A 115 9.32 -5.69 7.35
CA ASN A 115 9.22 -4.29 7.76
C ASN A 115 8.58 -4.18 9.17
N PRO A 116 9.28 -4.58 10.25
CA PRO A 116 8.69 -4.66 11.59
C PRO A 116 8.60 -3.31 12.33
N ILE A 117 9.34 -2.29 11.87
CA ILE A 117 9.37 -0.96 12.52
C ILE A 117 8.29 -0.11 11.87
N PHE A 118 7.29 0.32 12.65
CA PHE A 118 6.18 1.13 12.15
C PHE A 118 6.55 2.62 11.99
N ASP A 119 7.24 3.18 12.98
CA ASP A 119 7.75 4.55 12.96
C ASP A 119 9.13 4.59 12.30
N THR A 120 9.14 4.60 10.98
CA THR A 120 10.35 4.63 10.15
C THR A 120 10.05 5.24 8.78
N THR A 121 11.08 5.78 8.15
CA THR A 121 11.07 6.15 6.73
C THR A 121 11.58 5.02 5.83
N VAL A 122 12.12 3.94 6.41
CA VAL A 122 12.80 2.89 5.65
C VAL A 122 11.83 1.76 5.29
N LEU A 123 11.62 1.59 3.99
CA LEU A 123 10.91 0.46 3.39
C LEU A 123 11.92 -0.56 2.85
N ARG A 124 11.89 -1.78 3.37
CA ARG A 124 12.71 -2.89 2.91
C ARG A 124 12.02 -3.63 1.77
N LEU A 125 12.74 -3.83 0.68
CA LEU A 125 12.24 -4.39 -0.58
C LEU A 125 13.12 -5.55 -1.03
N ARG A 126 12.50 -6.67 -1.37
CA ARG A 126 13.15 -7.76 -2.09
C ARG A 126 13.05 -7.49 -3.58
N TYR A 127 14.19 -7.41 -4.25
CA TYR A 127 14.30 -7.08 -5.66
C TYR A 127 15.10 -8.14 -6.40
N SER A 128 14.70 -8.46 -7.62
CA SER A 128 15.53 -9.25 -8.55
C SER A 128 15.25 -8.89 -10.00
N SER A 129 16.17 -9.25 -10.90
CA SER A 129 15.96 -9.19 -12.34
C SER A 129 16.76 -10.27 -13.06
N LEU A 130 16.63 -10.33 -14.39
CA LEU A 130 17.39 -11.29 -15.21
C LEU A 130 18.91 -11.06 -15.16
N LYS A 131 19.38 -9.88 -14.75
CA LYS A 131 20.80 -9.55 -14.63
C LYS A 131 21.25 -9.24 -13.20
N THR A 132 20.31 -9.11 -12.27
CA THR A 132 20.57 -8.79 -10.86
C THR A 132 19.98 -9.89 -9.98
N PRO A 133 20.81 -10.69 -9.28
CA PRO A 133 20.33 -11.66 -8.30
C PRO A 133 19.47 -11.01 -7.22
N GLU A 134 18.70 -11.83 -6.51
CA GLU A 134 17.87 -11.35 -5.41
C GLU A 134 18.70 -10.53 -4.41
N THR A 135 18.25 -9.30 -4.19
CA THR A 135 18.88 -8.30 -3.33
C THR A 135 17.82 -7.64 -2.48
N ILE A 136 18.14 -7.42 -1.21
CA ILE A 136 17.27 -6.65 -0.31
C ILE A 136 17.77 -5.21 -0.30
N TYR A 137 16.93 -4.29 -0.76
CA TYR A 137 17.18 -2.86 -0.70
C TYR A 137 16.49 -2.22 0.50
N ALA A 138 17.12 -1.20 1.06
CA ALA A 138 16.51 -0.26 2.00
C ALA A 138 16.18 1.03 1.25
N TYR A 139 14.89 1.33 1.12
CA TYR A 139 14.41 2.54 0.49
C TYR A 139 13.99 3.57 1.54
N ASP A 140 14.66 4.72 1.58
CA ASP A 140 14.17 5.85 2.39
C ASP A 140 13.04 6.55 1.64
N MET A 141 11.81 6.39 2.15
CA MET A 141 10.58 6.93 1.57
C MET A 141 10.52 8.46 1.58
N ALA A 142 11.20 9.11 2.53
CA ALA A 142 11.20 10.56 2.65
C ALA A 142 12.26 11.20 1.75
N GLN A 143 13.48 10.64 1.74
CA GLN A 143 14.60 11.12 0.93
C GLN A 143 14.58 10.59 -0.51
N ARG A 144 13.76 9.56 -0.77
CA ARG A 144 13.62 8.86 -2.06
C ARG A 144 14.90 8.20 -2.55
N THR A 145 15.70 7.70 -1.63
CA THR A 145 16.99 7.07 -1.91
C THR A 145 16.94 5.58 -1.69
N LEU A 146 17.41 4.81 -2.68
CA LEU A 146 17.56 3.36 -2.61
C LEU A 146 19.00 3.03 -2.17
N GLN A 147 19.14 2.19 -1.14
CA GLN A 147 20.41 1.73 -0.57
C GLN A 147 20.50 0.21 -0.59
#